data_AF-A0A8S4R6P3-F1
#
_entry.id   AF-A0A8S4R6P3-F1
#
_cell.length_a   1.000
_cell.length_b   1.000
_cell.length_c   1.000
_cell.angle_alpha   90.00
_cell.angle_beta   90.00
_cell.angle_gamma   90.00
#
_symmetry.space_group_name_H-M   'P 1'
#
loop_
_entity.id
_entity.type
_entity.pdbx_description
1 polymer ?
#
loop_
_entity_poly.entity_id
_entity_poly.type
_entity_poly.pdbx_seq_one_letter_code
_entity_poly.pdbx_strand_id
1 'polypeptide(L)'
;LPWTHESYETLDRGVNYAITLMQDLKNAWYSVLPSRMYELTMCTLVQALCHSMLGRVFADTKPICEDLVYMLAVRFEDTITEISTLFEEPIKFDIKVDVWSKFEKMPILLKAQMLEIADLWCRNKELSHSYACEEIRLIVKMRFPDDKYRLKILKEIQ
;
A
#
# COMPACT_ATOMS: atom_id res chain seq x y z
N LEU A 1 -2.50 -11.46 -11.95
CA LEU A 1 -1.23 -11.94 -12.57
C LEU A 1 -0.31 -12.39 -11.44
N PRO A 2 0.42 -13.50 -11.61
CA PRO A 2 1.34 -13.96 -10.59
C PRO A 2 2.42 -12.91 -10.30
N TRP A 3 2.90 -12.87 -9.07
CA TRP A 3 4.05 -12.07 -8.71
C TRP A 3 5.35 -12.73 -9.19
N THR A 4 6.03 -12.01 -10.06
CA THR A 4 7.39 -12.27 -10.57
C THR A 4 8.15 -10.95 -10.58
N HIS A 5 9.49 -10.98 -10.72
CA HIS A 5 10.30 -9.77 -10.88
C HIS A 5 9.81 -8.92 -12.07
N GLU A 6 9.48 -9.52 -13.21
CA GLU A 6 8.94 -8.81 -14.38
C GLU A 6 7.60 -8.12 -14.07
N SER A 7 6.70 -8.81 -13.36
CA SER A 7 5.42 -8.22 -12.97
C SER A 7 5.58 -7.09 -11.95
N TYR A 8 6.61 -7.17 -11.11
CA TYR A 8 7.00 -6.11 -10.19
C TYR A 8 7.57 -4.91 -10.95
N GLU A 9 8.51 -5.12 -11.88
CA GLU A 9 9.06 -4.05 -12.72
C GLU A 9 7.99 -3.34 -13.54
N THR A 10 6.95 -4.05 -13.94
CA THR A 10 5.79 -3.46 -14.61
C THR A 10 4.98 -2.58 -13.66
N LEU A 11 4.74 -3.04 -12.42
CA LEU A 11 4.10 -2.21 -11.39
C LEU A 11 4.96 -0.98 -11.09
N ASP A 12 6.24 -1.16 -10.82
CA ASP A 12 7.19 -0.11 -10.46
C ASP A 12 7.25 0.99 -11.51
N ARG A 13 7.42 0.63 -12.80
CA ARG A 13 7.35 1.59 -13.91
C ARG A 13 6.01 2.31 -13.98
N GLY A 14 4.90 1.60 -13.78
CA GLY A 14 3.56 2.20 -13.80
C GLY A 14 3.35 3.20 -12.66
N VAL A 15 3.82 2.88 -11.46
CA VAL A 15 3.77 3.75 -10.28
C VAL A 15 4.64 4.98 -10.49
N ASN A 16 5.89 4.79 -10.90
CA ASN A 16 6.82 5.89 -11.18
C ASN A 16 6.26 6.84 -12.23
N TYR A 17 5.72 6.30 -13.34
CA TYR A 17 5.11 7.11 -14.38
C TYR A 17 3.88 7.88 -13.89
N ALA A 18 3.00 7.23 -13.10
CA ALA A 18 1.84 7.89 -12.52
C ALA A 18 2.24 9.05 -11.60
N ILE A 19 3.30 8.88 -10.81
CA ILE A 19 3.83 9.92 -9.92
C ILE A 19 4.46 11.06 -10.72
N THR A 20 5.25 10.76 -11.74
CA THR A 20 5.80 11.79 -12.65
C THR A 20 4.67 12.62 -13.28
N LEU A 21 3.63 11.97 -13.79
CA LEU A 21 2.47 12.68 -14.34
C LEU A 21 1.79 13.55 -13.27
N MET A 22 1.64 13.06 -12.04
CA MET A 22 1.10 13.87 -10.94
C MET A 22 1.99 15.07 -10.58
N GLN A 23 3.32 14.94 -10.70
CA GLN A 23 4.25 16.07 -10.51
C GLN A 23 4.11 17.11 -11.65
N ASP A 24 3.92 16.68 -12.89
CA ASP A 24 3.63 17.59 -14.00
C ASP A 24 2.31 18.33 -13.79
N LEU A 25 1.28 17.62 -13.31
CA LEU A 25 0.00 18.21 -12.93
C LEU A 25 0.15 19.19 -11.77
N LYS A 26 0.97 18.88 -10.75
CA LYS A 26 1.32 19.82 -9.68
C LYS A 26 1.86 21.12 -10.28
N ASN A 27 2.86 21.04 -11.14
CA ASN A 27 3.49 22.21 -11.75
C ASN A 27 2.52 23.04 -12.60
N ALA A 28 1.60 22.38 -13.30
CA ALA A 28 0.61 23.05 -14.14
C ALA A 28 -0.57 23.64 -13.35
N TRP A 29 -0.99 23.00 -12.26
CA TRP A 29 -2.24 23.32 -11.57
C TRP A 29 -2.05 24.13 -10.29
N TYR A 30 -0.90 24.04 -9.62
CA TYR A 30 -0.71 24.68 -8.32
C TYR A 30 -0.91 26.20 -8.36
N SER A 31 -0.44 26.87 -9.41
CA SER A 31 -0.61 28.33 -9.58
C SER A 31 -1.90 28.74 -10.30
N VAL A 32 -2.72 27.78 -10.74
CA VAL A 32 -3.90 28.01 -11.58
C VAL A 32 -5.19 27.68 -10.83
N LEU A 33 -5.21 26.57 -10.10
CA LEU A 33 -6.38 26.12 -9.34
C LEU A 33 -6.43 26.78 -7.97
N PRO A 34 -7.64 27.12 -7.46
CA PRO A 34 -7.79 27.46 -6.05
C PRO A 34 -7.29 26.34 -5.15
N SER A 35 -6.60 26.67 -4.05
CA SER A 35 -5.95 25.71 -3.13
C SER A 35 -6.84 24.50 -2.78
N ARG A 36 -8.10 24.72 -2.35
CA ARG A 36 -9.02 23.63 -2.02
C ARG A 36 -9.33 22.70 -3.19
N MET A 37 -9.43 23.24 -4.41
CA MET A 37 -9.69 22.47 -5.61
C MET A 37 -8.45 21.66 -5.99
N TYR A 38 -7.27 22.29 -5.95
CA TYR A 38 -5.99 21.61 -6.16
C TYR A 38 -5.84 20.40 -5.23
N GLU A 39 -6.02 20.62 -3.93
CA GLU A 39 -5.90 19.56 -2.93
C GLU A 39 -6.86 18.40 -3.18
N LEU A 40 -8.14 18.70 -3.44
CA LEU A 40 -9.16 17.69 -3.71
C LEU A 40 -8.82 16.87 -4.96
N THR A 41 -8.43 17.54 -6.04
CA THR A 41 -8.09 16.87 -7.31
C THR A 41 -6.86 15.99 -7.14
N MET A 42 -5.79 16.48 -6.51
CA MET A 42 -4.58 15.69 -6.26
C MET A 42 -4.85 14.51 -5.31
N CYS A 43 -5.61 14.71 -4.23
CA CYS A 43 -6.00 13.62 -3.33
C CYS A 43 -6.82 12.54 -4.06
N THR A 44 -7.67 12.94 -5.02
CA THR A 44 -8.44 11.98 -5.84
C THR A 44 -7.52 11.10 -6.71
N LEU A 45 -6.48 11.70 -7.32
CA LEU A 45 -5.49 10.96 -8.10
C LEU A 45 -4.66 10.02 -7.22
N VAL A 46 -4.23 10.50 -6.05
CA VAL A 46 -3.54 9.71 -5.03
C VAL A 46 -4.40 8.52 -4.59
N GLN A 47 -5.68 8.75 -4.30
CA GLN A 47 -6.62 7.68 -3.94
C GLN A 47 -6.70 6.61 -5.03
N ALA A 48 -6.80 7.01 -6.30
CA ALA A 48 -6.84 6.07 -7.43
C ALA A 48 -5.53 5.25 -7.56
N LEU A 49 -4.37 5.88 -7.35
CA LEU A 49 -3.08 5.18 -7.36
C LEU A 49 -2.99 4.17 -6.20
N CYS A 50 -3.30 4.60 -4.97
CA CYS A 50 -3.28 3.75 -3.79
C CYS A 50 -4.21 2.53 -3.94
N HIS A 51 -5.43 2.74 -4.44
CA HIS A 51 -6.36 1.64 -4.73
C HIS A 51 -5.79 0.66 -5.76
N SER A 52 -5.17 1.17 -6.81
CA SER A 52 -4.60 0.34 -7.88
C SER A 52 -3.45 -0.53 -7.36
N MET A 53 -2.56 0.05 -6.55
CA MET A 53 -1.46 -0.68 -5.91
C MET A 53 -1.94 -1.72 -4.90
N LEU A 54 -2.87 -1.35 -4.00
CA LEU A 54 -3.46 -2.28 -3.04
C LEU A 54 -4.20 -3.43 -3.76
N GLY A 55 -5.01 -3.09 -4.76
CA GLY A 55 -5.72 -4.07 -5.58
C GLY A 55 -4.76 -5.04 -6.27
N ARG A 56 -3.61 -4.55 -6.77
CA ARG A 56 -2.59 -5.41 -7.37
C ARG A 56 -1.93 -6.35 -6.37
N VAL A 57 -1.70 -5.92 -5.12
CA VAL A 57 -1.18 -6.79 -4.03
C VAL A 57 -2.17 -7.91 -3.74
N PHE A 58 -3.45 -7.60 -3.58
CA PHE A 58 -4.47 -8.59 -3.23
C PHE A 58 -4.95 -9.46 -4.40
N ALA A 59 -4.58 -9.14 -5.65
CA ALA A 59 -4.99 -9.88 -6.83
C ALA A 59 -4.34 -11.28 -6.98
N ASP A 60 -3.22 -11.54 -6.30
CA ASP A 60 -2.62 -12.87 -6.23
C ASP A 60 -2.16 -13.18 -4.81
N THR A 61 -2.49 -14.39 -4.36
CA THR A 61 -2.32 -14.83 -2.96
C THR A 61 -1.37 -16.01 -2.84
N LYS A 62 -0.76 -16.41 -3.96
CA LYS A 62 0.30 -17.41 -3.96
C LYS A 62 1.49 -16.89 -3.17
N PRO A 63 2.16 -17.74 -2.37
CA PRO A 63 3.40 -17.38 -1.72
C PRO A 63 4.43 -16.86 -2.71
N ILE A 64 5.09 -15.76 -2.37
CA ILE A 64 6.17 -15.17 -3.15
C ILE A 64 7.48 -15.23 -2.35
N CYS A 65 8.61 -15.07 -3.03
CA CYS A 65 9.91 -15.03 -2.39
C CYS A 65 10.12 -13.73 -1.59
N GLU A 66 10.91 -13.82 -0.52
CA GLU A 66 11.07 -12.73 0.47
C GLU A 66 11.71 -11.47 -0.14
N ASP A 67 12.55 -11.62 -1.16
CA ASP A 67 13.10 -10.50 -1.92
C ASP A 67 12.00 -9.70 -2.64
N LEU A 68 11.06 -10.37 -3.32
CA LEU A 68 9.91 -9.71 -3.95
C LEU A 68 9.00 -9.03 -2.91
N VAL A 69 8.80 -9.66 -1.75
CA VAL A 69 8.05 -9.05 -0.62
C VAL A 69 8.74 -7.75 -0.20
N TYR A 70 10.05 -7.77 -0.01
CA TYR A 70 10.83 -6.61 0.38
C TYR A 70 10.79 -5.50 -0.67
N MET A 71 10.95 -5.85 -1.95
CA MET A 71 10.83 -4.91 -3.08
C MET A 71 9.46 -4.23 -3.11
N LEU A 72 8.38 -4.97 -2.84
CA LEU A 72 7.04 -4.41 -2.72
C LEU A 72 6.94 -3.46 -1.52
N ALA A 73 7.45 -3.85 -0.36
CA ALA A 73 7.41 -3.01 0.83
C ALA A 73 8.13 -1.67 0.60
N VAL A 74 9.34 -1.70 0.03
CA VAL A 74 10.11 -0.50 -0.32
C VAL A 74 9.34 0.36 -1.34
N ARG A 75 8.71 -0.25 -2.35
CA ARG A 75 7.91 0.51 -3.33
C ARG A 75 6.77 1.29 -2.66
N PHE A 76 6.07 0.69 -1.70
CA PHE A 76 5.03 1.41 -0.95
C PHE A 76 5.61 2.57 -0.13
N GLU A 77 6.74 2.38 0.56
CA GLU A 77 7.41 3.43 1.35
C GLU A 77 7.87 4.61 0.49
N ASP A 78 8.53 4.31 -0.62
CA ASP A 78 8.97 5.32 -1.57
C ASP A 78 7.75 6.07 -2.13
N THR A 79 6.68 5.36 -2.52
CA THR A 79 5.46 5.99 -3.03
C THR A 79 4.78 6.89 -1.99
N ILE A 80 4.75 6.51 -0.71
CA ILE A 80 4.24 7.38 0.37
C ILE A 80 5.07 8.67 0.45
N THR A 81 6.40 8.54 0.36
CA THR A 81 7.33 9.66 0.40
C THR A 81 7.13 10.58 -0.81
N GLU A 82 7.03 10.00 -2.00
CA GLU A 82 6.84 10.70 -3.27
C GLU A 82 5.48 11.43 -3.31
N ILE A 83 4.40 10.80 -2.86
CA ILE A 83 3.07 11.41 -2.77
C ILE A 83 3.08 12.65 -1.88
N SER A 84 3.84 12.63 -0.79
CA SER A 84 3.95 13.78 0.11
C SER A 84 4.56 15.01 -0.58
N THR A 85 5.42 14.80 -1.59
CA THR A 85 6.03 15.89 -2.39
C THR A 85 5.04 16.57 -3.35
N LEU A 86 3.87 15.97 -3.58
CA LEU A 86 2.82 16.53 -4.44
C LEU A 86 2.14 17.75 -3.83
N PHE A 87 2.44 18.10 -2.58
CA PHE A 87 1.81 19.22 -1.87
C PHE A 87 2.88 20.13 -1.27
N GLU A 88 2.69 21.45 -1.38
CA GLU A 88 3.59 22.45 -0.77
C GLU A 88 3.33 22.59 0.74
N GLU A 89 2.10 22.33 1.17
CA GLU A 89 1.70 22.36 2.57
C GLU A 89 1.35 20.95 3.07
N PRO A 90 1.61 20.62 4.34
CA PRO A 90 1.27 19.33 4.91
C PRO A 90 -0.22 18.98 4.76
N ILE A 91 -0.50 17.80 4.21
CA ILE A 91 -1.86 17.29 4.03
C ILE A 91 -2.17 16.23 5.09
N LYS A 92 -3.37 16.31 5.66
CA LYS A 92 -3.94 15.24 6.49
C LYS A 92 -4.55 14.17 5.60
N PHE A 93 -3.71 13.27 5.07
CA PHE A 93 -4.14 12.25 4.11
C PHE A 93 -5.20 11.30 4.65
N ASP A 94 -5.14 10.91 5.93
CA ASP A 94 -6.16 10.05 6.56
C ASP A 94 -7.59 10.62 6.50
N ILE A 95 -7.74 11.93 6.28
CA ILE A 95 -9.05 12.60 6.17
C ILE A 95 -9.46 12.78 4.70
N LYS A 96 -8.49 12.87 3.77
CA LYS A 96 -8.74 13.20 2.36
C LYS A 96 -8.64 12.02 1.41
N VAL A 97 -8.03 10.92 1.84
CA VAL A 97 -7.80 9.71 1.05
C VAL A 97 -8.21 8.51 1.90
N ASP A 98 -9.36 7.91 1.55
CA ASP A 98 -10.03 6.91 2.39
C ASP A 98 -9.16 5.67 2.67
N VAL A 99 -8.34 5.28 1.68
CA VAL A 99 -7.45 4.11 1.78
C VAL A 99 -6.07 4.43 2.33
N TRP A 100 -5.80 5.69 2.72
CA TRP A 100 -4.46 6.10 3.12
C TRP A 100 -3.93 5.31 4.30
N SER A 101 -4.72 5.20 5.37
CA SER A 101 -4.31 4.47 6.57
C SER A 101 -3.98 2.99 6.29
N LYS A 102 -4.71 2.38 5.35
CA LYS A 102 -4.42 1.03 4.84
C LYS A 102 -3.12 1.04 4.05
N PHE A 103 -2.95 1.98 3.14
CA PHE A 103 -1.77 2.12 2.28
C PHE A 103 -0.48 2.29 3.10
N GLU A 104 -0.50 3.17 4.10
CA GLU A 104 0.64 3.46 4.99
C GLU A 104 1.06 2.25 5.86
N LYS A 105 0.09 1.42 6.24
CA LYS A 105 0.35 0.23 7.06
C LYS A 105 0.85 -0.97 6.25
N MET A 106 0.71 -0.95 4.93
CA MET A 106 1.10 -2.08 4.07
C MET A 106 2.60 -2.44 4.17
N PRO A 107 3.57 -1.49 4.10
CA PRO A 107 4.98 -1.80 4.31
C PRO A 107 5.28 -2.53 5.63
N ILE A 108 4.60 -2.12 6.71
CA ILE A 108 4.75 -2.72 8.04
C ILE A 108 4.34 -4.19 7.98
N LEU A 109 3.18 -4.48 7.39
CA LEU A 109 2.69 -5.84 7.21
C LEU A 109 3.56 -6.67 6.27
N LEU A 110 4.15 -6.06 5.24
CA LEU A 110 5.05 -6.74 4.30
C LEU A 110 6.44 -7.02 4.90
N LYS A 111 6.89 -6.26 5.91
CA LYS A 111 8.20 -6.46 6.55
C LYS A 111 8.14 -7.28 7.85
N ALA A 112 6.98 -7.35 8.50
CA ALA A 112 6.81 -8.07 9.77
C ALA A 112 7.06 -9.57 9.64
N GLN A 113 7.45 -10.27 10.71
CA GLN A 113 7.45 -11.73 10.73
C GLN A 113 6.02 -12.28 10.93
N MET A 114 5.80 -13.57 10.65
CA MET A 114 4.46 -14.17 10.72
C MET A 114 3.80 -14.02 12.10
N LEU A 115 4.57 -14.25 13.17
CA LEU A 115 4.11 -14.06 14.54
C LEU A 115 3.83 -12.57 14.85
N GLU A 116 4.69 -11.68 14.34
CA GLU A 116 4.51 -10.24 14.52
C GLU A 116 3.25 -9.74 13.82
N ILE A 117 2.86 -10.29 12.66
CA ILE A 117 1.58 -9.96 12.01
C ILE A 117 0.40 -10.35 12.90
N ALA A 118 0.44 -11.53 13.52
CA ALA A 118 -0.60 -11.97 14.43
C ALA A 118 -0.70 -11.06 15.67
N ASP A 119 0.45 -10.72 16.27
CA ASP A 119 0.52 -9.80 17.40
C ASP A 119 0.01 -8.40 17.03
N LEU A 120 0.40 -7.88 15.86
CA LEU A 120 -0.09 -6.61 15.34
C LEU A 120 -1.60 -6.65 15.13
N TRP A 121 -2.16 -7.71 14.54
CA TRP A 121 -3.60 -7.86 14.35
C TRP A 121 -4.35 -7.84 15.69
N CYS A 122 -3.87 -8.59 16.68
CA CYS A 122 -4.55 -8.69 17.97
C CYS A 122 -4.43 -7.43 18.85
N ARG A 123 -3.31 -6.69 18.75
CA ARG A 123 -2.98 -5.60 19.69
C ARG A 123 -3.14 -4.21 19.09
N ASN A 124 -3.00 -4.05 17.78
CA ASN A 124 -3.06 -2.75 17.12
C ASN A 124 -4.48 -2.46 16.62
N LYS A 125 -5.21 -1.64 17.38
CA LYS A 125 -6.57 -1.22 17.03
C LYS A 125 -6.62 -0.50 15.68
N GLU A 126 -5.66 0.34 15.34
CA GLU A 126 -5.67 1.08 14.08
C GLU A 126 -5.57 0.14 12.87
N LEU A 127 -4.82 -0.96 13.02
CA LEU A 127 -4.74 -1.99 12.00
C LEU A 127 -6.11 -2.66 11.78
N SER A 128 -6.81 -3.02 12.86
CA SER A 128 -8.15 -3.62 12.77
C SER A 128 -9.23 -2.66 12.26
N HIS A 129 -9.04 -1.34 12.36
CA HIS A 129 -9.91 -0.36 11.70
C HIS A 129 -9.60 -0.21 10.21
N SER A 130 -8.36 -0.47 9.80
CA SER A 130 -7.90 -0.26 8.42
C SER A 130 -8.06 -1.49 7.54
N TYR A 131 -7.98 -2.70 8.09
CA TYR A 131 -8.03 -3.96 7.35
C TYR A 131 -9.12 -4.89 7.87
N ALA A 132 -9.73 -5.61 6.94
CA ALA A 132 -10.55 -6.76 7.29
C ALA A 132 -9.67 -7.97 7.64
N CYS A 133 -10.19 -8.87 8.49
CA CYS A 133 -9.53 -10.12 8.87
C CYS A 133 -9.05 -10.93 7.65
N GLU A 134 -9.89 -11.05 6.62
CA GLU A 134 -9.52 -11.75 5.38
C GLU A 134 -8.37 -11.07 4.64
N GLU A 135 -8.26 -9.74 4.64
CA GLU A 135 -7.13 -9.06 3.99
C GLU A 135 -5.80 -9.39 4.68
N ILE A 136 -5.78 -9.44 6.02
CA ILE A 136 -4.59 -9.86 6.78
C ILE A 136 -4.25 -11.33 6.47
N ARG A 137 -5.25 -12.19 6.38
CA ARG A 137 -5.06 -13.61 6.02
C ARG A 137 -4.48 -13.76 4.61
N LEU A 138 -4.89 -12.92 3.66
CA LEU A 138 -4.33 -12.90 2.31
C LEU A 138 -2.86 -12.46 2.31
N ILE A 139 -2.49 -11.47 3.12
CA ILE A 139 -1.09 -11.04 3.28
C ILE A 139 -0.24 -12.19 3.85
N VAL A 140 -0.71 -12.87 4.89
CA VAL A 140 0.00 -14.03 5.46
C VAL A 140 0.16 -15.15 4.43
N LYS A 141 -0.88 -15.42 3.61
CA LYS A 141 -0.81 -16.44 2.55
C LYS A 141 0.17 -16.07 1.44
N MET A 142 0.21 -14.79 1.05
CA MET A 142 1.08 -14.28 0.00
C MET A 142 2.55 -14.22 0.43
N ARG A 143 2.83 -13.97 1.71
CA ARG A 143 4.20 -13.86 2.21
C ARG A 143 4.84 -15.16 2.63
N PHE A 144 4.07 -16.08 3.21
CA PHE A 144 4.62 -17.27 3.84
C PHE A 144 4.20 -18.55 3.13
N PRO A 145 5.11 -19.54 3.02
CA PRO A 145 4.84 -20.82 2.38
C PRO A 145 3.72 -21.58 3.08
N ASP A 146 3.11 -22.51 2.37
CA ASP A 146 2.07 -23.37 2.95
C ASP A 146 2.67 -24.43 3.86
N ASP A 147 2.66 -24.17 5.17
CA ASP A 147 3.10 -25.11 6.18
C ASP A 147 2.17 -25.15 7.40
N LYS A 148 2.45 -26.08 8.31
CA LYS A 148 1.67 -26.26 9.55
C LYS A 148 1.72 -25.03 10.47
N TYR A 149 2.81 -24.27 10.43
CA TYR A 149 2.97 -23.09 11.27
C TYR A 149 2.09 -21.94 10.77
N ARG A 150 2.08 -21.68 9.46
CA ARG A 150 1.16 -20.75 8.81
C ARG A 150 -0.30 -21.08 9.09
N LEU A 151 -0.68 -22.36 8.99
CA LEU A 151 -2.04 -22.80 9.30
C LEU A 151 -2.42 -22.55 10.76
N LYS A 152 -1.46 -22.65 11.70
CA LYS A 152 -1.69 -22.31 13.11
C LYS A 152 -1.93 -20.82 13.27
N ILE A 153 -1.06 -19.97 12.73
CA ILE A 153 -1.20 -18.51 12.83
C ILE A 153 -2.48 -18.01 12.17
N LEU A 154 -2.84 -18.56 10.99
CA LEU A 154 -4.11 -18.23 10.35
C LEU A 154 -5.33 -18.60 11.21
N LYS A 155 -5.25 -19.53 12.16
CA LYS A 155 -6.37 -19.79 13.08
C LYS A 155 -6.48 -18.76 14.20
N GLU A 156 -5.39 -18.04 14.50
CA GLU A 156 -5.33 -16.99 15.52
C GLU A 156 -5.84 -15.65 14.96
N ILE A 157 -5.72 -15.44 13.64
CA ILE A 157 -6.30 -14.29 12.92
C ILE A 157 -7.77 -14.61 12.61
N GLN A 158 -8.66 -14.26 13.56
CA GLN A 158 -10.12 -14.33 13.48
C GLN A 158 -10.74 -12.94 13.59
#